data_AF-A0A1T3NWZ0-F1
#
_entry.id   AF-A0A1T3NWZ0-F1
#
_cell.length_a   1.000
_cell.length_b   1.000
_cell.length_c   1.000
_cell.angle_alpha   90.00
_cell.angle_beta   90.00
_cell.angle_gamma   90.00
#
_symmetry.space_group_name_H-M   'P 1'
#
loop_
_entity.id
_entity.type
_entity.pdbx_description
1 polymer ?
#
loop_
_entity_poly.entity_id
_entity_poly.type
_entity_poly.pdbx_seq_one_letter_code
_entity_poly.pdbx_strand_id
1 'polypeptide(L)'
;MQTTVKVDAKVRDRIARLAEQREMSMGAVIAAAIEREERAERFAAIDVAYTRLEADPDEWRSYRAEQAEWEATLADGLDDEGTR
;
A
#
# COMPACT_ATOMS: atom_id res chain seq x y z
N MET A 1 -5.70 13.17 21.38
CA MET A 1 -4.89 14.20 22.06
C MET A 1 -4.17 15.00 20.98
N GLN A 2 -4.19 16.33 21.02
CA GLN A 2 -3.49 17.16 20.02
C GLN A 2 -2.11 17.55 20.54
N THR A 3 -1.11 17.48 19.68
CA THR A 3 0.28 17.85 20.00
C THR A 3 0.80 18.84 18.95
N THR A 4 1.90 19.52 19.26
CA THR A 4 2.53 20.48 18.34
C THR A 4 3.92 20.02 17.98
N VAL A 5 4.24 19.98 16.69
CA VAL A 5 5.56 19.64 16.16
C VAL A 5 6.18 20.89 15.54
N LYS A 6 7.45 21.16 15.87
CA LYS A 6 8.20 22.26 15.25
C LYS A 6 8.65 21.83 13.85
N VAL A 7 8.41 22.69 12.86
CA VAL A 7 8.87 22.53 11.47
C VAL A 7 9.32 23.89 10.94
N ASP A 8 10.12 23.89 9.88
CA ASP A 8 10.47 25.13 9.18
C ASP A 8 9.21 25.83 8.64
N ALA A 9 9.24 27.17 8.62
CA ALA A 9 8.12 27.97 8.12
C ALA A 9 7.72 27.59 6.69
N LYS A 10 8.70 27.34 5.82
CA LYS A 10 8.48 26.89 4.44
C LYS A 10 7.74 25.53 4.37
N VAL A 11 8.02 24.62 5.30
CA VAL A 11 7.35 23.32 5.38
C VAL A 11 5.91 23.49 5.85
N ARG A 12 5.69 24.27 6.91
CA ARG A 12 4.34 24.64 7.39
C ARG A 12 3.51 25.24 6.25
N ASP A 13 4.06 26.19 5.51
CA ASP A 13 3.35 26.88 4.42
C ASP A 13 3.00 25.93 3.27
N ARG A 14 3.88 24.97 2.98
CA ARG A 14 3.59 23.90 2.01
C ARG A 14 2.46 23.00 2.49
N ILE A 15 2.45 22.63 3.78
CA ILE A 15 1.37 21.82 4.36
C ILE A 15 0.04 22.59 4.30
N ALA A 16 0.04 23.88 4.64
CA ALA A 16 -1.15 24.73 4.57
C ALA A 16 -1.73 24.79 3.15
N ARG A 17 -0.87 25.01 2.14
CA ARG A 17 -1.29 25.00 0.73
C ARG A 17 -1.88 23.65 0.30
N LEU A 18 -1.26 22.54 0.72
CA LEU A 18 -1.78 21.20 0.41
C LEU A 18 -3.10 20.92 1.12
N ALA A 19 -3.28 21.44 2.32
CA ALA A 19 -4.52 21.33 3.09
C ALA A 19 -5.66 22.08 2.39
N GLU A 20 -5.42 23.31 1.94
CA GLU A 20 -6.38 24.07 1.13
C GLU A 20 -6.74 23.36 -0.18
N GLN A 21 -5.75 22.89 -0.94
CA GLN A 21 -5.97 22.21 -2.22
C GLN A 21 -6.76 20.90 -2.11
N ARG A 22 -6.71 20.24 -0.94
CA ARG A 22 -7.36 18.95 -0.71
C ARG A 22 -8.61 19.07 0.15
N GLU A 23 -8.97 20.28 0.56
CA GLU A 23 -10.08 20.55 1.50
C GLU A 23 -9.95 19.74 2.81
N MET A 24 -8.72 19.63 3.32
CA MET A 24 -8.37 18.87 4.52
C MET A 24 -7.78 19.79 5.59
N SER A 25 -7.75 19.33 6.84
CA SER A 25 -6.93 20.00 7.86
C SER A 25 -5.44 19.72 7.63
N MET A 26 -4.56 20.62 8.08
CA MET A 26 -3.10 20.41 8.03
C MET A 26 -2.68 19.09 8.71
N GLY A 27 -3.32 18.75 9.83
CA GLY A 27 -3.08 17.49 10.53
C GLY A 27 -3.48 16.27 9.70
N ALA A 28 -4.61 16.32 9.02
CA ALA A 28 -5.06 15.24 8.13
C ALA A 28 -4.14 15.08 6.90
N VAL A 29 -3.61 16.17 6.35
CA VAL A 29 -2.60 16.11 5.28
C VAL A 29 -1.33 15.42 5.75
N ILE A 30 -0.85 15.75 6.95
CA ILE A 30 0.34 15.11 7.53
C ILE A 30 0.07 13.62 7.75
N ALA A 31 -1.06 13.26 8.37
CA ALA A 31 -1.44 11.86 8.60
C ALA A 31 -1.48 11.05 7.30
N ALA A 32 -2.18 11.57 6.28
CA ALA A 32 -2.26 10.90 4.98
C ALA A 32 -0.89 10.79 4.28
N ALA A 33 0.00 11.76 4.46
CA ALA A 33 1.36 11.67 3.94
C ALA A 33 2.16 10.56 4.64
N ILE A 34 2.11 10.48 5.97
CA ILE A 34 2.79 9.42 6.74
C ILE A 34 2.24 8.05 6.36
N GLU A 35 0.92 7.86 6.33
CA GLU A 35 0.31 6.58 5.93
C GLU A 35 0.76 6.12 4.54
N ARG A 36 0.94 7.07 3.61
CA ARG A 36 1.42 6.77 2.27
C ARG A 36 2.87 6.34 2.27
N GLU A 37 3.74 7.02 3.00
CA GLU A 37 5.16 6.65 3.10
C GLU A 37 5.30 5.28 3.78
N GLU A 38 4.62 5.04 4.90
CA GLU A 38 4.61 3.73 5.57
C GLU A 38 4.08 2.62 4.65
N ARG A 39 3.03 2.90 3.88
CA ARG A 39 2.50 1.94 2.89
C ARG A 39 3.55 1.65 1.81
N ALA A 40 4.23 2.67 1.30
CA ALA A 40 5.29 2.50 0.31
C ALA A 40 6.46 1.67 0.85
N GLU A 41 6.90 1.93 2.08
CA GLU A 41 7.94 1.15 2.76
C GLU A 41 7.52 -0.32 2.94
N ARG A 42 6.27 -0.57 3.36
CA ARG A 42 5.75 -1.93 3.48
C ARG A 42 5.76 -2.66 2.14
N PHE A 43 5.31 -2.02 1.06
CA PHE A 43 5.34 -2.65 -0.27
C PHE A 43 6.76 -2.89 -0.78
N ALA A 44 7.69 -1.94 -0.56
CA ALA A 44 9.10 -2.15 -0.89
C ALA A 44 9.71 -3.35 -0.15
N ALA A 45 9.33 -3.56 1.11
CA ALA A 45 9.77 -4.74 1.88
C ALA A 45 9.19 -6.05 1.31
N ILE A 46 7.94 -6.04 0.86
CA ILE A 46 7.30 -7.18 0.20
C ILE A 46 8.00 -7.50 -1.13
N ASP A 47 8.30 -6.49 -1.95
CA ASP A 47 9.01 -6.68 -3.23
C ASP A 47 10.40 -7.30 -3.01
N VAL A 48 11.13 -6.85 -1.99
CA VAL A 48 12.42 -7.44 -1.61
C VAL A 48 12.24 -8.90 -1.15
N ALA A 49 11.18 -9.21 -0.41
CA ALA A 49 10.90 -10.58 0.01
C ALA A 49 10.59 -11.50 -1.17
N TYR A 50 9.76 -11.05 -2.12
CA TYR A 50 9.49 -11.79 -3.35
C TYR A 50 10.74 -11.97 -4.21
N THR A 51 11.57 -10.92 -4.35
CA THR A 51 12.84 -11.01 -5.09
C THR A 51 13.77 -12.06 -4.48
N ARG A 52 13.81 -12.18 -3.14
CA ARG A 52 14.59 -13.21 -2.45
C ARG A 52 14.00 -14.60 -2.67
N LEU A 53 12.68 -14.72 -2.61
CA LEU A 53 11.96 -15.98 -2.84
C LEU A 53 12.19 -16.49 -4.28
N GLU A 54 12.09 -15.63 -5.29
CA GLU A 54 12.35 -15.97 -6.69
C GLU A 54 13.80 -16.42 -6.95
N ALA A 55 14.75 -15.91 -6.16
CA ALA A 55 16.15 -16.28 -6.26
C ALA A 55 16.45 -17.68 -5.68
N ASP A 56 15.55 -18.26 -4.90
CA ASP A 56 15.62 -19.65 -4.43
C ASP A 56 14.72 -20.54 -5.31
N PRO A 57 15.29 -21.36 -6.22
CA PRO A 57 14.50 -22.15 -7.14
C PRO A 57 13.60 -23.20 -6.47
N ASP A 58 13.96 -23.70 -5.28
CA ASP A 58 13.20 -24.75 -4.60
C ASP A 58 12.01 -24.14 -3.87
N GLU A 59 12.23 -23.06 -3.13
CA GLU A 59 11.14 -22.31 -2.48
C GLU A 59 10.20 -21.69 -3.52
N TRP A 60 10.74 -21.14 -4.62
CA TRP A 60 9.93 -20.58 -5.70
C TRP A 60 9.01 -21.62 -6.35
N ARG A 61 9.51 -22.83 -6.61
CA ARG A 61 8.67 -23.92 -7.14
C ARG A 61 7.56 -24.31 -6.16
N SER A 62 7.86 -24.36 -4.87
CA SER A 62 6.84 -24.64 -3.84
C SER A 62 5.75 -23.55 -3.82
N TYR A 63 6.16 -22.28 -3.81
CA TYR A 63 5.22 -21.15 -3.85
C TYR A 63 4.35 -21.15 -5.12
N ARG A 64 4.94 -21.44 -6.29
CA ARG A 64 4.19 -21.52 -7.56
C ARG A 64 3.21 -22.70 -7.60
N ALA A 65 3.56 -23.83 -6.99
CA ALA A 65 2.66 -24.96 -6.87
C ALA A 65 1.45 -24.61 -5.99
N GLU A 66 1.69 -23.96 -4.84
CA GLU A 66 0.62 -23.46 -3.98
C GLU A 66 -0.26 -22.44 -4.73
N GLN A 67 0.33 -21.45 -5.41
CA GLN A 67 -0.43 -20.49 -6.22
C GLN A 67 -1.31 -21.16 -7.27
N ALA A 68 -0.85 -22.23 -7.93
CA ALA A 68 -1.63 -22.95 -8.93
C ALA A 68 -2.85 -23.66 -8.32
N GLU A 69 -2.74 -24.15 -7.08
CA GLU A 69 -3.89 -24.70 -6.34
C GLU A 69 -4.94 -23.63 -6.06
N TRP A 70 -4.52 -22.40 -5.70
CA TRP A 70 -5.42 -21.27 -5.48
C TRP A 70 -6.00 -20.69 -6.79
N GLU A 71 -5.25 -20.70 -7.89
CA GLU A 71 -5.75 -20.27 -9.20
C GLU A 71 -6.95 -21.13 -9.66
N ALA A 72 -7.01 -22.40 -9.27
CA ALA A 72 -8.14 -23.28 -9.59
C ALA A 72 -9.46 -22.82 -8.97
N THR A 73 -9.44 -22.07 -7.86
CA THR A 73 -10.64 -21.53 -7.19
C THR A 73 -10.99 -20.11 -7.65
N LEU A 74 -10.28 -19.54 -8.64
CA LEU A 74 -10.47 -18.13 -9.04
C LEU A 74 -11.87 -17.83 -9.59
N ALA A 75 -12.49 -18.82 -10.25
CA ALA A 75 -13.82 -18.68 -10.87
C ALA A 75 -14.98 -19.05 -9.93
N ASP A 76 -14.70 -19.54 -8.72
CA ASP A 76 -15.72 -20.01 -7.80
C ASP A 76 -16.69 -18.88 -7.43
N GLY A 77 -17.98 -19.07 -7.74
CA GLY A 77 -19.05 -18.11 -7.44
C GLY A 77 -19.24 -16.99 -8.47
N LEU A 78 -18.53 -17.02 -9.62
CA LEU A 78 -18.68 -16.03 -10.70
C LEU A 78 -19.65 -16.46 -11.83
N ASP A 79 -20.25 -17.66 -11.74
CA ASP A 79 -21.12 -18.24 -12.79
C ASP A 79 -22.54 -17.61 -12.90
N ASP A 80 -22.91 -16.66 -12.03
CA ASP A 80 -24.31 -16.19 -11.90
C ASP A 80 -24.61 -14.77 -12.47
N GLU A 81 -23.63 -14.09 -13.09
CA GLU A 81 -23.84 -12.72 -13.64
C GLU A 81 -23.80 -12.63 -15.18
N GLY A 82 -23.89 -13.77 -15.89
CA GLY A 82 -23.68 -13.83 -17.35
C GLY A 82 -24.92 -14.02 -18.24
N THR A 83 -26.15 -14.11 -17.71
CA THR A 83 -27.35 -14.26 -18.55
C THR A 83 -28.60 -13.62 -17.93
N ARG A 84 -28.75 -12.31 -18.08
CA ARG A 84 -30.08 -11.70 -18.30
C ARG A 84 -30.01 -10.33 -18.96
#